data_AF-A0A7D5QAC3-F1
#
_entry.id   AF-A0A7D5QAC3-F1
#
_cell.length_a   1.000
_cell.length_b   1.000
_cell.length_c   1.000
_cell.angle_alpha   90.00
_cell.angle_beta   90.00
_cell.angle_gamma   90.00
#
_symmetry.space_group_name_H-M   'P 1'
#
loop_
_entity.id
_entity.type
_entity.pdbx_description
1 polymer ?
#
loop_
_entity_poly.entity_id
_entity_poly.type
_entity_poly.pdbx_seq_one_letter_code
_entity_poly.pdbx_strand_id
1 'polypeptide(L)'
;MPGSEAGDDPAAELRTARRRLADAEAAIAERGESDVERVRDATERADRLLNSYEGSATGTGDFKAYVEFQGEFADLVEGLPEDLPAREAFEAANEVVDQRRLSESDFATARDALAPARDVAELLSDREDARAAVRSAERGAESRIEELDGRIEDRERVLALGEAFEAAGGADGDVEARVATLRETVGAYDGAVREAFREFRREAGARDFLAFVANTVHYPLVRFEAPPDELVEYVEGHAVGEEPVPDLLSYADYSSSKLGHYVDDPGTFRARVRVHRTYLDRLSADPLTVGWPAPPAGELRALARELVSVVAKFADEGVVADARTLKRAAARDDYDRLRRVAVAEADLTDEERRKLESGAIADELEAARAERERLREALADAD
;
A
#
# COMPACT_ATOMS: atom_id res chain seq x y z
N MET A 1 -5.50 -23.88 15.52
CA MET A 1 -5.07 -23.30 16.81
C MET A 1 -4.98 -21.80 16.63
N PRO A 2 -5.98 -21.00 17.03
CA PRO A 2 -5.84 -19.55 16.98
C PRO A 2 -5.26 -19.08 18.31
N GLY A 3 -4.05 -18.55 18.25
CA GLY A 3 -3.55 -17.68 19.30
C GLY A 3 -4.35 -16.40 19.24
N SER A 4 -5.40 -16.32 20.05
CA SER A 4 -5.97 -15.04 20.46
C SER A 4 -4.96 -14.45 21.43
N GLU A 5 -4.00 -13.67 20.91
CA GLU A 5 -3.21 -12.79 21.76
C GLU A 5 -4.18 -11.83 22.44
N ALA A 6 -4.10 -11.74 23.77
CA ALA A 6 -5.01 -10.97 24.60
C ALA A 6 -4.78 -9.45 24.52
N GLY A 7 -4.37 -8.97 23.35
CA GLY A 7 -4.17 -7.56 22.99
C GLY A 7 -4.49 -7.28 21.51
N ASP A 8 -5.39 -8.08 20.91
CA ASP A 8 -5.57 -8.13 19.44
C ASP A 8 -7.07 -8.06 19.00
N ASP A 9 -7.95 -7.53 19.86
CA ASP A 9 -9.37 -7.27 19.53
C ASP A 9 -9.64 -5.76 19.52
N PRO A 10 -9.54 -5.08 18.35
CA PRO A 10 -9.74 -3.64 18.26
C PRO A 10 -11.13 -3.18 18.74
N ALA A 11 -12.16 -4.04 18.69
CA ALA A 11 -13.48 -3.72 19.22
C ALA A 11 -13.48 -3.68 20.76
N ALA A 12 -12.71 -4.55 21.43
CA ALA A 12 -12.53 -4.51 22.88
C ALA A 12 -11.69 -3.32 23.34
N GLU A 13 -10.65 -2.97 22.58
CA GLU A 13 -9.81 -1.80 22.84
C GLU A 13 -10.63 -0.51 22.74
N LEU A 14 -11.41 -0.34 21.68
CA LEU A 14 -12.28 0.81 21.48
C LEU A 14 -13.30 0.97 22.63
N ARG A 15 -13.98 -0.12 23.00
CA ARG A 15 -14.90 -0.12 24.15
C ARG A 15 -14.19 0.25 25.46
N THR A 16 -12.95 -0.20 25.65
CA THR A 16 -12.17 0.11 26.85
C THR A 16 -11.73 1.57 26.88
N ALA A 17 -11.26 2.10 25.75
CA ALA A 17 -10.89 3.51 25.63
C ALA A 17 -12.09 4.43 25.88
N ARG A 18 -13.26 4.11 25.35
CA ARG A 18 -14.49 4.88 25.56
C ARG A 18 -14.96 4.84 27.01
N ARG A 19 -14.89 3.69 27.68
CA ARG A 19 -15.17 3.60 29.13
C ARG A 19 -14.23 4.51 29.94
N ARG A 20 -12.93 4.48 29.66
CA ARG A 20 -11.97 5.35 30.35
C ARG A 20 -12.29 6.83 30.14
N LEU A 21 -12.70 7.22 28.93
CA LEU A 21 -13.12 8.58 28.66
C LEU A 21 -14.38 8.97 29.45
N ALA A 22 -15.39 8.09 29.47
CA ALA A 22 -16.61 8.32 30.23
C ALA A 22 -16.34 8.44 31.74
N ASP A 23 -15.44 7.61 32.28
CA ASP A 23 -15.04 7.65 33.69
C ASP A 23 -14.32 8.98 34.03
N ALA A 24 -13.41 9.44 33.16
CA ALA A 24 -12.71 10.71 33.34
C ALA A 24 -13.68 11.91 33.25
N GLU A 25 -14.61 11.90 32.30
CA GLU A 25 -15.63 12.94 32.15
C GLU A 25 -16.61 12.96 33.34
N ALA A 26 -16.99 11.79 33.87
CA ALA A 26 -17.81 11.69 35.08
C ALA A 26 -17.08 12.23 36.32
N ALA A 27 -15.78 11.93 36.49
CA ALA A 27 -14.98 12.42 37.60
C ALA A 27 -14.83 13.95 37.59
N ILE A 28 -14.69 14.56 36.40
CA ILE A 28 -14.68 16.02 36.23
C ILE A 28 -16.08 16.59 36.52
N ALA A 29 -17.14 15.98 36.00
CA ALA A 29 -18.51 16.45 36.18
C ALA A 29 -18.96 16.45 37.66
N GLU A 30 -18.53 15.45 38.44
CA GLU A 30 -18.79 15.38 39.89
C GLU A 30 -18.24 16.59 40.66
N ARG A 31 -17.10 17.14 40.22
CA ARG A 31 -16.39 18.24 40.89
C ARG A 31 -16.67 19.61 40.29
N GLY A 32 -17.21 19.65 39.06
CA GLY A 32 -17.38 20.86 38.27
C GLY A 32 -16.11 21.22 37.49
N GLU A 33 -16.22 21.30 36.16
CA GLU A 33 -15.06 21.55 35.28
C GLU A 33 -14.32 22.85 35.62
N SER A 34 -15.06 23.94 35.88
CA SER A 34 -14.44 25.22 36.27
C SER A 34 -13.65 25.11 37.57
N ASP A 35 -14.05 24.25 38.50
CA ASP A 35 -13.34 24.10 39.77
C ASP A 35 -12.11 23.20 39.60
N VAL A 36 -12.19 22.15 38.77
CA VAL A 36 -11.01 21.35 38.38
C VAL A 36 -9.96 22.23 37.67
N GLU A 37 -10.38 23.11 36.77
CA GLU A 37 -9.48 24.08 36.12
C GLU A 37 -8.82 25.03 37.12
N ARG A 38 -9.58 25.57 38.08
CA ARG A 38 -9.04 26.41 39.15
C ARG A 38 -8.03 25.66 40.02
N VAL A 39 -8.31 24.40 40.37
CA VAL A 39 -7.38 23.56 41.12
C VAL A 39 -6.10 23.33 40.33
N ARG A 40 -6.19 22.99 39.03
CA ARG A 40 -5.00 22.85 38.17
C ARG A 40 -4.18 24.14 38.15
N ASP A 41 -4.81 25.27 37.87
CA ASP A 41 -4.13 26.55 37.77
C ASP A 41 -3.45 26.94 39.10
N ALA A 42 -4.10 26.66 40.23
CA ALA A 42 -3.56 26.87 41.57
C ALA A 42 -2.37 25.91 41.86
N THR A 43 -2.50 24.62 41.54
CA THR A 43 -1.46 23.60 41.68
C THR A 43 -0.23 23.96 40.85
N GLU A 44 -0.41 24.34 39.58
CA GLU A 44 0.69 24.79 38.71
C GLU A 44 1.38 26.05 39.24
N ARG A 45 0.64 26.94 39.90
CA ARG A 45 1.20 28.13 40.54
C ARG A 45 2.00 27.75 41.79
N ALA A 46 1.44 26.91 42.65
CA ALA A 46 2.10 26.41 43.86
C ALA A 46 3.39 25.65 43.51
N ASP A 47 3.36 24.76 42.52
CA ASP A 47 4.53 24.02 42.05
C ASP A 47 5.61 24.95 41.47
N ARG A 48 5.22 25.99 40.74
CA ARG A 48 6.16 27.02 40.27
C ARG A 48 6.80 27.80 41.42
N LEU A 49 6.02 28.19 42.44
CA LEU A 49 6.55 28.87 43.62
C LEU A 49 7.54 27.97 44.36
N LEU A 50 7.16 26.72 44.64
CA LEU A 50 8.02 25.75 45.31
C LEU A 50 9.33 25.52 44.53
N ASN A 51 9.26 25.31 43.22
CA ASN A 51 10.44 25.05 42.39
C ASN A 51 11.35 26.28 42.22
N SER A 52 10.78 27.48 42.14
CA SER A 52 11.56 28.71 41.95
C SER A 52 12.30 29.14 43.22
N TYR A 53 11.72 28.87 44.40
CA TYR A 53 12.26 29.32 45.67
C TYR A 53 13.03 28.25 46.46
N GLU A 54 12.93 26.96 46.15
CA GLU A 54 13.63 25.88 46.88
C GLU A 54 15.14 26.12 47.01
N GLY A 55 15.80 26.58 45.96
CA GLY A 55 17.25 26.85 45.98
C GLY A 55 17.66 28.12 46.72
N SER A 56 16.77 29.12 46.81
CA SER A 56 17.08 30.45 47.36
C SER A 56 16.51 30.71 48.76
N ALA A 57 15.43 30.02 49.13
CA ALA A 57 14.69 30.18 50.38
C ALA A 57 15.02 29.08 51.42
N THR A 58 16.00 28.23 51.15
CA THR A 58 16.49 27.20 52.08
C THR A 58 17.85 27.53 52.69
N GLY A 59 18.15 26.99 53.89
CA GLY A 59 19.49 27.04 54.48
C GLY A 59 19.98 28.45 54.88
N THR A 60 21.15 28.88 54.37
CA THR A 60 21.69 30.26 54.54
C THR A 60 21.21 31.21 53.44
N GLY A 61 20.09 30.88 52.80
CA GLY A 61 19.53 31.59 51.66
C GLY A 61 19.17 33.06 51.91
N ASP A 62 18.70 33.72 50.85
CA ASP A 62 18.28 35.11 50.89
C ASP A 62 16.99 35.22 51.72
N PHE A 63 17.10 35.83 52.90
CA PHE A 63 15.95 36.08 53.78
C PHE A 63 14.83 36.84 53.06
N LYS A 64 15.17 37.71 52.11
CA LYS A 64 14.17 38.41 51.30
C LYS A 64 13.40 37.43 50.42
N ALA A 65 14.08 36.51 49.76
CA ALA A 65 13.46 35.48 48.92
C ALA A 65 12.56 34.55 49.73
N TYR A 66 12.95 34.23 50.98
CA TYR A 66 12.10 33.47 51.89
C TYR A 66 10.81 34.21 52.28
N VAL A 67 10.89 35.49 52.68
CA VAL A 67 9.69 36.28 53.03
C VAL A 67 8.79 36.49 51.82
N GLU A 68 9.38 36.72 50.64
CA GLU A 68 8.63 36.85 49.38
C GLU A 68 7.89 35.56 49.04
N PHE A 69 8.57 34.40 49.11
CA PHE A 69 7.95 33.10 48.91
C PHE A 69 6.77 32.84 49.85
N GLN A 70 6.94 33.07 51.15
CA GLN A 70 5.85 32.89 52.12
C GLN A 70 4.67 33.81 51.83
N GLY A 71 4.93 35.07 51.47
CA GLY A 71 3.88 36.01 51.08
C GLY A 71 3.14 35.56 49.83
N GLU A 72 3.86 35.18 48.78
CA GLU A 72 3.26 34.73 47.52
C GLU A 72 2.48 33.41 47.68
N PHE A 73 2.96 32.49 48.53
CA PHE A 73 2.27 31.23 48.80
C PHE A 73 1.03 31.45 49.68
N ALA A 74 1.09 32.31 50.70
CA ALA A 74 -0.07 32.68 51.50
C ALA A 74 -1.13 33.41 50.66
N ASP A 75 -0.73 34.39 49.84
CA ASP A 75 -1.62 35.11 48.93
C ASP A 75 -2.30 34.16 47.92
N LEU A 76 -1.58 33.13 47.46
CA LEU A 76 -2.15 32.08 46.61
C LEU A 76 -3.27 31.33 47.33
N VAL A 77 -3.03 30.86 48.56
CA VAL A 77 -4.01 30.06 49.33
C VAL A 77 -5.21 30.90 49.76
N GLU A 78 -4.98 32.13 50.23
CA GLU A 78 -6.04 33.06 50.63
C GLU A 78 -6.95 33.47 49.46
N GLY A 79 -6.39 33.50 48.24
CA GLY A 79 -7.12 33.81 47.02
C GLY A 79 -8.02 32.67 46.50
N LEU A 80 -7.94 31.46 47.07
CA LEU A 80 -8.75 30.32 46.62
C LEU A 80 -10.20 30.42 47.14
N PRO A 81 -11.21 29.98 46.36
CA PRO A 81 -12.59 29.83 46.84
C PRO A 81 -12.67 28.89 48.05
N GLU A 82 -13.58 29.13 48.99
CA GLU A 82 -13.77 28.30 50.20
C GLU A 82 -14.27 26.88 49.88
N ASP A 83 -15.02 26.73 48.80
CA ASP A 83 -15.59 25.48 48.32
C ASP A 83 -14.73 24.79 47.26
N LEU A 84 -13.51 25.28 47.01
CA LEU A 84 -12.63 24.70 46.00
C LEU A 84 -12.28 23.23 46.36
N PRO A 85 -12.45 22.27 45.44
CA PRO A 85 -12.04 20.89 45.66
C PRO A 85 -10.56 20.80 46.08
N ALA A 86 -10.27 19.98 47.08
CA ALA A 86 -8.92 19.79 47.62
C ALA A 86 -8.23 21.08 48.12
N ARG A 87 -8.97 22.15 48.46
CA ARG A 87 -8.43 23.37 49.10
C ARG A 87 -7.52 23.06 50.30
N GLU A 88 -7.92 22.09 51.12
CA GLU A 88 -7.18 21.66 52.31
C GLU A 88 -5.73 21.24 52.01
N ALA A 89 -5.45 20.75 50.79
CA ALA A 89 -4.09 20.40 50.37
C ALA A 89 -3.19 21.63 50.22
N PHE A 90 -3.74 22.74 49.73
CA PHE A 90 -3.03 24.01 49.63
C PHE A 90 -2.78 24.61 51.02
N GLU A 91 -3.78 24.54 51.90
CA GLU A 91 -3.66 24.99 53.29
C GLU A 91 -2.59 24.18 54.05
N ALA A 92 -2.61 22.86 53.92
CA ALA A 92 -1.59 21.99 54.51
C ALA A 92 -0.18 22.29 53.95
N ALA A 93 -0.07 22.54 52.65
CA ALA A 93 1.21 22.96 52.06
C ALA A 93 1.66 24.33 52.59
N ASN A 94 0.73 25.28 52.78
CA ASN A 94 1.01 26.60 53.35
C ASN A 94 1.50 26.50 54.80
N GLU A 95 0.88 25.64 55.61
CA GLU A 95 1.30 25.38 56.99
C GLU A 95 2.72 24.81 57.06
N VAL A 96 3.09 23.92 56.14
CA VAL A 96 4.45 23.36 56.07
C VAL A 96 5.47 24.46 55.76
N VAL A 97 5.14 25.40 54.87
CA VAL A 97 6.04 26.49 54.49
C VAL A 97 5.99 27.70 55.44
N ASP A 98 4.98 27.79 56.31
CA ASP A 98 4.85 28.83 57.34
C ASP A 98 5.70 28.51 58.59
N GLN A 99 7.00 28.31 58.38
CA GLN A 99 7.97 28.06 59.43
C GLN A 99 9.09 29.08 59.39
N ARG A 100 9.65 29.44 60.56
CA ARG A 100 10.75 30.43 60.70
C ARG A 100 12.00 30.16 59.86
N ARG A 101 12.21 28.91 59.44
CA ARG A 101 13.30 28.47 58.56
C ARG A 101 12.80 27.29 57.73
N LEU A 102 13.12 27.28 56.45
CA LEU A 102 12.79 26.18 55.55
C LEU A 102 14.05 25.41 55.14
N SER A 103 13.89 24.11 55.03
CA SER A 103 14.83 23.17 54.46
C SER A 103 14.29 22.61 53.15
N GLU A 104 15.16 22.03 52.32
CA GLU A 104 14.72 21.29 51.12
C GLU A 104 13.70 20.19 51.45
N SER A 105 13.81 19.60 52.65
CA SER A 105 12.84 18.61 53.15
C SER A 105 11.45 19.22 53.40
N ASP A 106 11.37 20.48 53.82
CA ASP A 106 10.09 21.17 54.00
C ASP A 106 9.45 21.46 52.64
N PHE A 107 10.23 21.85 51.63
CA PHE A 107 9.75 21.98 50.25
C PHE A 107 9.23 20.65 49.71
N ALA A 108 9.94 19.54 49.93
CA ALA A 108 9.46 18.20 49.57
C ALA A 108 8.15 17.85 50.31
N THR A 109 8.05 18.16 51.60
CA THR A 109 6.84 17.91 52.40
C THR A 109 5.66 18.76 51.91
N ALA A 110 5.89 20.02 51.53
CA ALA A 110 4.87 20.88 50.95
C ALA A 110 4.41 20.35 49.57
N ARG A 111 5.33 19.82 48.76
CA ARG A 111 4.96 19.12 47.52
C ARG A 111 4.12 17.88 47.79
N ASP A 112 4.44 17.08 48.79
CA ASP A 112 3.66 15.89 49.15
C ASP A 112 2.26 16.28 49.67
N ALA A 113 2.16 17.38 50.42
CA ALA A 113 0.88 17.91 50.90
C ALA A 113 -0.06 18.34 49.75
N LEU A 114 0.49 18.77 48.60
CA LEU A 114 -0.28 19.12 47.41
C LEU A 114 -0.79 17.90 46.61
N ALA A 115 -0.44 16.66 46.98
CA ALA A 115 -0.83 15.47 46.23
C ALA A 115 -2.35 15.36 45.96
N PRO A 116 -3.26 15.60 46.94
CA PRO A 116 -4.70 15.54 46.67
C PRO A 116 -5.18 16.61 45.66
N ALA A 117 -4.55 17.79 45.63
CA ALA A 117 -4.85 18.82 44.63
C ALA A 117 -4.28 18.48 43.26
N ARG A 118 -3.13 17.79 43.20
CA ARG A 118 -2.59 17.23 41.95
C ARG A 118 -3.50 16.14 41.39
N ASP A 119 -3.99 15.22 42.22
CA ASP A 119 -4.94 14.17 41.78
C ASP A 119 -6.18 14.77 41.11
N VAL A 120 -6.69 15.89 41.63
CA VAL A 120 -7.81 16.62 41.01
C VAL A 120 -7.37 17.31 39.72
N ALA A 121 -6.21 17.97 39.70
CA ALA A 121 -5.68 18.64 38.52
C ALA A 121 -5.42 17.67 37.35
N GLU A 122 -4.95 16.45 37.65
CA GLU A 122 -4.64 15.39 36.70
C GLU A 122 -5.87 14.86 35.95
N LEU A 123 -7.09 15.08 36.46
CA LEU A 123 -8.33 14.69 35.78
C LEU A 123 -8.44 15.28 34.36
N LEU A 124 -7.94 16.51 34.15
CA LEU A 124 -7.97 17.15 32.84
C LEU A 124 -7.01 16.47 31.85
N SER A 125 -5.79 16.14 32.28
CA SER A 125 -4.85 15.36 31.47
C SER A 125 -5.36 13.94 31.23
N ASP A 126 -5.96 13.29 32.24
CA ASP A 126 -6.57 11.96 32.10
C ASP A 126 -7.67 11.95 31.04
N ARG A 127 -8.51 12.98 31.00
CA ARG A 127 -9.52 13.14 29.95
C ARG A 127 -8.87 13.32 28.58
N GLU A 128 -7.82 14.14 28.46
CA GLU A 128 -7.12 14.35 27.19
C GLU A 128 -6.46 13.07 26.67
N ASP A 129 -5.81 12.32 27.56
CA ASP A 129 -5.21 11.02 27.28
C ASP A 129 -6.28 9.99 26.90
N ALA A 130 -7.41 9.96 27.62
CA ALA A 130 -8.53 9.08 27.28
C ALA A 130 -9.14 9.43 25.90
N ARG A 131 -9.28 10.72 25.57
CA ARG A 131 -9.71 11.16 24.23
C ARG A 131 -8.70 10.74 23.16
N ALA A 132 -7.40 10.86 23.42
CA ALA A 132 -6.37 10.41 22.50
C ALA A 132 -6.42 8.90 22.30
N ALA A 133 -6.64 8.13 23.37
CA ALA A 133 -6.81 6.68 23.31
C ALA A 133 -8.04 6.28 22.48
N VAL A 134 -9.19 6.94 22.65
CA VAL A 134 -10.39 6.70 21.81
C VAL A 134 -10.07 6.93 20.35
N ARG A 135 -9.51 8.10 20.00
CA ARG A 135 -9.14 8.41 18.60
C ARG A 135 -8.15 7.39 18.02
N SER A 136 -7.25 6.87 18.84
CA SER A 136 -6.29 5.84 18.41
C SER A 136 -6.97 4.50 18.17
N ALA A 137 -7.86 4.09 19.07
CA ALA A 137 -8.61 2.85 18.94
C ALA A 137 -9.60 2.89 17.75
N GLU A 138 -10.22 4.03 17.48
CA GLU A 138 -11.08 4.22 16.30
C GLU A 138 -10.30 4.01 15.01
N ARG A 139 -9.14 4.68 14.87
CA ARG A 139 -8.24 4.45 13.73
C ARG A 139 -7.80 3.00 13.62
N GLY A 140 -7.50 2.34 14.75
CA GLY A 140 -7.15 0.92 14.76
C GLY A 140 -8.28 0.03 14.24
N ALA A 141 -9.51 0.29 14.66
CA ALA A 141 -10.70 -0.43 14.19
C ALA A 141 -10.98 -0.17 12.69
N GLU A 142 -10.85 1.07 12.23
CA GLU A 142 -11.00 1.46 10.82
C GLU A 142 -9.96 0.75 9.94
N SER A 143 -8.68 0.82 10.29
CA SER A 143 -7.61 0.11 9.56
C SER A 143 -7.87 -1.39 9.51
N ARG A 144 -8.36 -1.98 10.60
CA ARG A 144 -8.71 -3.40 10.63
C ARG A 144 -9.89 -3.74 9.72
N ILE A 145 -10.89 -2.87 9.62
CA ILE A 145 -12.00 -3.05 8.68
C ILE A 145 -11.48 -3.05 7.23
N GLU A 146 -10.59 -2.14 6.87
CA GLU A 146 -10.00 -2.09 5.52
C GLU A 146 -9.22 -3.38 5.19
N GLU A 147 -8.43 -3.89 6.13
CA GLU A 147 -7.75 -5.19 5.99
C GLU A 147 -8.75 -6.34 5.78
N LEU A 148 -9.83 -6.36 6.56
CA LEU A 148 -10.86 -7.39 6.46
C LEU A 148 -11.63 -7.30 5.14
N ASP A 149 -11.93 -6.10 4.64
CA ASP A 149 -12.56 -5.92 3.34
C ASP A 149 -11.67 -6.46 2.22
N GLY A 150 -10.36 -6.18 2.23
CA GLY A 150 -9.42 -6.76 1.28
C GLY A 150 -9.34 -8.30 1.37
N ARG A 151 -9.37 -8.86 2.59
CA ARG A 151 -9.43 -10.33 2.77
C ARG A 151 -10.75 -10.92 2.28
N ILE A 152 -11.87 -10.24 2.49
CA ILE A 152 -13.20 -10.69 2.06
C ILE A 152 -13.25 -10.73 0.54
N GLU A 153 -12.83 -9.67 -0.15
CA GLU A 153 -12.75 -9.63 -1.61
C GLU A 153 -11.86 -10.74 -2.16
N ASP A 154 -10.73 -10.99 -1.51
CA ASP A 154 -9.82 -12.07 -1.87
C ASP A 154 -10.47 -13.46 -1.77
N ARG A 155 -11.14 -13.75 -0.65
CA ARG A 155 -11.81 -15.04 -0.43
C ARG A 155 -13.02 -15.23 -1.34
N GLU A 156 -13.79 -14.17 -1.60
CA GLU A 156 -14.87 -14.19 -2.57
C GLU A 156 -14.36 -14.49 -3.98
N ARG A 157 -13.24 -13.88 -4.39
CA ARG A 157 -12.59 -14.16 -5.68
C ARG A 157 -12.16 -15.63 -5.77
N VAL A 158 -11.53 -16.17 -4.72
CA VAL A 158 -11.11 -17.58 -4.67
C VAL A 158 -12.29 -18.54 -4.77
N LEU A 159 -13.41 -18.27 -4.07
CA LEU A 159 -14.64 -19.05 -4.18
C LEU A 159 -15.21 -19.01 -5.60
N ALA A 160 -15.32 -17.81 -6.18
CA ALA A 160 -15.83 -17.66 -7.55
C ALA A 160 -14.97 -18.42 -8.58
N LEU A 161 -13.65 -18.41 -8.42
CA LEU A 161 -12.73 -19.20 -9.25
C LEU A 161 -12.94 -20.70 -9.05
N GLY A 162 -13.09 -21.17 -7.80
CA GLY A 162 -13.39 -22.57 -7.48
C GLY A 162 -14.71 -23.05 -8.08
N GLU A 163 -15.79 -22.28 -7.89
CA GLU A 163 -17.10 -22.56 -8.48
C GLU A 163 -17.04 -22.59 -10.01
N ALA A 164 -16.33 -21.64 -10.62
CA ALA A 164 -16.15 -21.60 -12.08
C ALA A 164 -15.32 -22.79 -12.59
N PHE A 165 -14.29 -23.21 -11.83
CA PHE A 165 -13.49 -24.39 -12.12
C PHE A 165 -14.33 -25.67 -12.08
N GLU A 166 -15.11 -25.86 -11.01
CA GLU A 166 -16.02 -27.00 -10.87
C GLU A 166 -17.10 -27.03 -11.97
N ALA A 167 -17.76 -25.88 -12.23
CA ALA A 167 -18.78 -25.76 -13.27
C ALA A 167 -18.20 -26.02 -14.68
N ALA A 168 -16.92 -25.69 -14.89
CA ALA A 168 -16.22 -25.99 -16.12
C ALA A 168 -15.65 -27.42 -16.18
N GLY A 169 -15.91 -28.25 -15.17
CA GLY A 169 -15.44 -29.63 -15.08
C GLY A 169 -13.93 -29.74 -14.91
N GLY A 170 -13.30 -28.85 -14.17
CA GLY A 170 -11.84 -28.82 -13.98
C GLY A 170 -11.25 -30.08 -13.34
N ALA A 171 -12.06 -30.86 -12.61
CA ALA A 171 -11.65 -32.16 -12.06
C ALA A 171 -11.81 -33.34 -13.05
N ASP A 172 -12.35 -33.10 -14.25
CA ASP A 172 -12.47 -34.11 -15.30
C ASP A 172 -11.15 -34.19 -16.09
N GLY A 173 -10.49 -35.35 -16.04
CA GLY A 173 -9.19 -35.56 -16.69
C GLY A 173 -9.21 -35.35 -18.21
N ASP A 174 -10.36 -35.48 -18.89
CA ASP A 174 -10.48 -35.13 -20.32
C ASP A 174 -10.42 -33.60 -20.53
N VAL A 175 -10.94 -32.83 -19.58
CA VAL A 175 -10.90 -31.37 -19.61
C VAL A 175 -9.49 -30.88 -19.34
N GLU A 176 -8.84 -31.43 -18.32
CA GLU A 176 -7.44 -31.15 -18.01
C GLU A 176 -6.53 -31.42 -19.22
N ALA A 177 -6.68 -32.57 -19.87
CA ALA A 177 -5.92 -32.91 -21.07
C ALA A 177 -6.15 -31.93 -22.24
N ARG A 178 -7.38 -31.44 -22.41
CA ARG A 178 -7.72 -30.43 -23.44
C ARG A 178 -7.19 -29.05 -23.08
N VAL A 179 -7.16 -28.67 -21.80
CA VAL A 179 -6.51 -27.44 -21.32
C VAL A 179 -5.00 -27.51 -21.58
N ALA A 180 -4.36 -28.64 -21.26
CA ALA A 180 -2.95 -28.87 -21.56
C ALA A 180 -2.66 -28.75 -23.07
N THR A 181 -3.50 -29.36 -23.92
CA THR A 181 -3.40 -29.24 -25.39
C THR A 181 -3.52 -27.79 -25.85
N LEU A 182 -4.44 -27.01 -25.27
CA LEU A 182 -4.61 -25.60 -25.58
C LEU A 182 -3.38 -24.77 -25.15
N ARG A 183 -2.83 -25.06 -23.96
CA ARG A 183 -1.60 -24.43 -23.43
C ARG A 183 -0.42 -24.69 -24.34
N GLU A 184 -0.25 -25.93 -24.81
CA GLU A 184 0.78 -26.31 -25.77
C GLU A 184 0.59 -25.58 -27.11
N THR A 185 -0.64 -25.46 -27.59
CA THR A 185 -0.94 -24.74 -28.84
C THR A 185 -0.56 -23.26 -28.74
N VAL A 186 -0.92 -22.60 -27.64
CA VAL A 186 -0.56 -21.19 -27.38
C VAL A 186 0.95 -21.04 -27.23
N GLY A 187 1.57 -21.90 -26.43
CA GLY A 187 3.01 -21.88 -26.19
C GLY A 187 3.85 -22.14 -27.44
N ALA A 188 3.40 -23.05 -28.32
CA ALA A 188 4.06 -23.33 -29.58
C ALA A 188 4.07 -22.10 -30.50
N TYR A 189 2.90 -21.46 -30.69
CA TYR A 189 2.81 -20.22 -31.46
C TYR A 189 3.68 -19.11 -30.84
N ASP A 190 3.54 -18.88 -29.54
CA ASP A 190 4.26 -17.83 -28.80
C ASP A 190 5.79 -18.03 -28.83
N GLY A 191 6.25 -19.28 -28.84
CA GLY A 191 7.66 -19.62 -29.03
C GLY A 191 8.13 -19.35 -30.46
N ALA A 192 7.37 -19.85 -31.44
CA ALA A 192 7.68 -19.73 -32.86
C ALA A 192 7.73 -18.25 -33.32
N VAL A 193 6.75 -17.43 -32.92
CA VAL A 193 6.73 -16.01 -33.31
C VAL A 193 7.87 -15.22 -32.67
N ARG A 194 8.25 -15.55 -31.43
CA ARG A 194 9.42 -14.95 -30.76
C ARG A 194 10.71 -15.30 -31.47
N GLU A 195 10.84 -16.53 -31.97
CA GLU A 195 12.00 -16.95 -32.74
C GLU A 195 12.06 -16.26 -34.10
N ALA A 196 10.97 -16.31 -34.87
CA ALA A 196 10.86 -15.65 -36.16
C ALA A 196 11.10 -14.14 -36.08
N PHE A 197 10.61 -13.46 -35.03
CA PHE A 197 10.87 -12.03 -34.85
C PHE A 197 12.34 -11.74 -34.52
N ARG A 198 12.98 -12.60 -33.71
CA ARG A 198 14.41 -12.48 -33.41
C ARG A 198 15.28 -12.68 -34.64
N GLU A 199 14.91 -13.63 -35.51
CA GLU A 199 15.55 -13.86 -36.80
C GLU A 199 15.34 -12.67 -37.73
N PHE A 200 14.10 -12.23 -37.91
CA PHE A 200 13.77 -11.05 -38.71
C PHE A 200 14.53 -9.80 -38.27
N ARG A 201 14.63 -9.55 -36.96
CA ARG A 201 15.40 -8.42 -36.42
C ARG A 201 16.91 -8.54 -36.70
N ARG A 202 17.45 -9.75 -36.80
CA ARG A 202 18.88 -10.01 -37.04
C ARG A 202 19.27 -10.00 -38.51
N GLU A 203 18.33 -10.30 -39.39
CA GLU A 203 18.62 -10.52 -40.81
C GLU A 203 18.05 -9.45 -41.72
N ALA A 204 16.88 -8.89 -41.40
CA ALA A 204 16.27 -7.85 -42.22
C ALA A 204 16.96 -6.50 -41.98
N GLY A 205 17.11 -5.74 -43.06
CA GLY A 205 17.60 -4.37 -42.99
C GLY A 205 16.71 -3.50 -42.09
N ALA A 206 17.32 -2.59 -41.34
CA ALA A 206 16.62 -1.70 -40.42
C ALA A 206 15.48 -0.92 -41.08
N ARG A 207 15.60 -0.57 -42.37
CA ARG A 207 14.52 0.08 -43.13
C ARG A 207 13.27 -0.81 -43.26
N ASP A 208 13.46 -2.09 -43.59
CA ASP A 208 12.35 -3.03 -43.81
C ASP A 208 11.72 -3.44 -42.46
N PHE A 209 12.56 -3.60 -41.44
CA PHE A 209 12.13 -3.87 -40.07
C PHE A 209 11.30 -2.71 -39.49
N LEU A 210 11.77 -1.47 -39.60
CA LEU A 210 11.02 -0.31 -39.09
C LEU A 210 9.77 -0.02 -39.91
N ALA A 211 9.80 -0.25 -41.23
CA ALA A 211 8.60 -0.18 -42.07
C ALA A 211 7.55 -1.22 -41.65
N PHE A 212 7.97 -2.44 -41.30
CA PHE A 212 7.07 -3.44 -40.71
C PHE A 212 6.44 -2.92 -39.41
N VAL A 213 7.25 -2.38 -38.48
CA VAL A 213 6.76 -1.86 -37.20
C VAL A 213 5.78 -0.70 -37.42
N ALA A 214 6.10 0.26 -38.28
CA ALA A 214 5.22 1.36 -38.64
C ALA A 214 3.86 0.88 -39.18
N ASN A 215 3.87 -0.17 -40.01
CA ASN A 215 2.67 -0.74 -40.62
C ASN A 215 1.75 -1.45 -39.61
N THR A 216 2.24 -1.78 -38.41
CA THR A 216 1.40 -2.38 -37.35
C THR A 216 0.33 -1.42 -36.82
N VAL A 217 0.42 -0.11 -37.11
CA VAL A 217 -0.61 0.89 -36.78
C VAL A 217 -2.02 0.55 -37.31
N HIS A 218 -2.10 -0.24 -38.39
CA HIS A 218 -3.35 -0.71 -38.97
C HIS A 218 -3.96 -1.92 -38.25
N TYR A 219 -3.28 -2.45 -37.24
CA TYR A 219 -3.63 -3.68 -36.50
C TYR A 219 -3.79 -3.33 -35.01
N PRO A 220 -4.97 -2.86 -34.57
CA PRO A 220 -5.17 -2.29 -33.25
C PRO A 220 -4.97 -3.27 -32.08
N LEU A 221 -4.90 -4.58 -32.33
CA LEU A 221 -4.62 -5.60 -31.32
C LEU A 221 -3.14 -5.99 -31.29
N VAL A 222 -2.36 -5.61 -32.30
CA VAL A 222 -0.91 -5.78 -32.37
C VAL A 222 -0.24 -4.41 -32.23
N ARG A 223 -0.08 -3.96 -30.98
CA ARG A 223 0.34 -2.57 -30.69
C ARG A 223 1.85 -2.48 -30.49
N PHE A 224 2.57 -2.11 -31.54
CA PHE A 224 3.91 -1.57 -31.38
C PHE A 224 3.89 -0.06 -31.14
N GLU A 225 4.89 0.43 -30.43
CA GLU A 225 5.20 1.86 -30.42
C GLU A 225 5.71 2.26 -31.81
N ALA A 226 5.08 3.28 -32.40
CA ALA A 226 5.43 3.75 -33.74
C ALA A 226 6.89 4.24 -33.77
N PRO A 227 7.64 3.92 -34.84
CA PRO A 227 9.02 4.37 -34.94
C PRO A 227 9.10 5.89 -35.08
N PRO A 228 10.10 6.55 -34.48
CA PRO A 228 10.31 7.98 -34.66
C PRO A 228 10.50 8.34 -36.14
N ASP A 229 9.75 9.32 -36.65
CA ASP A 229 9.76 9.69 -38.08
C ASP A 229 11.18 9.99 -38.60
N GLU A 230 11.98 10.71 -37.79
CA GLU A 230 13.36 11.06 -38.14
C GLU A 230 14.31 9.86 -38.22
N LEU A 231 13.99 8.77 -37.52
CA LEU A 231 14.74 7.52 -37.60
C LEU A 231 14.38 6.78 -38.88
N VAL A 232 13.09 6.71 -39.21
CA VAL A 232 12.58 6.10 -40.45
C VAL A 232 13.13 6.81 -41.67
N GLU A 233 12.99 8.14 -41.73
CA GLU A 233 13.51 8.96 -42.83
C GLU A 233 15.02 8.76 -43.02
N TYR A 234 15.76 8.65 -41.92
CA TYR A 234 17.20 8.42 -41.98
C TYR A 234 17.55 7.05 -42.57
N VAL A 235 16.94 5.96 -42.10
CA VAL A 235 17.27 4.62 -42.61
C VAL A 235 16.77 4.39 -44.04
N GLU A 236 15.71 5.08 -44.48
CA GLU A 236 15.23 5.00 -45.86
C GLU A 236 16.18 5.71 -46.84
N GLY A 237 16.78 6.82 -46.41
CA GLY A 237 17.66 7.64 -47.25
C GLY A 237 19.13 7.20 -47.32
N HIS A 238 19.56 6.23 -46.48
CA HIS A 238 20.97 5.89 -46.32
C HIS A 238 21.23 4.39 -46.43
N ALA A 239 22.38 4.01 -47.00
CA ALA A 239 22.78 2.60 -47.19
C ALA A 239 22.85 1.81 -45.87
N VAL A 240 23.17 2.48 -44.75
CA VAL A 240 23.15 1.86 -43.42
C VAL A 240 21.77 1.31 -43.04
N GLY A 241 20.68 1.76 -43.65
CA GLY A 241 19.36 1.19 -43.45
C GLY A 241 19.17 -0.22 -44.02
N GLU A 242 20.10 -0.70 -44.86
CA GLU A 242 20.15 -2.10 -45.31
C GLU A 242 20.79 -3.02 -44.27
N GLU A 243 21.53 -2.46 -43.31
CA GLU A 243 22.12 -3.21 -42.21
C GLU A 243 21.05 -3.57 -41.16
N PRO A 244 21.14 -4.74 -40.50
CA PRO A 244 20.20 -5.13 -39.45
C PRO A 244 20.23 -4.24 -38.21
N VAL A 245 19.12 -4.21 -37.47
CA VAL A 245 18.99 -3.41 -36.23
C VAL A 245 20.12 -3.68 -35.21
N PRO A 246 20.55 -4.94 -34.95
CA PRO A 246 21.70 -5.20 -34.08
C PRO A 246 23.00 -4.51 -34.53
N ASP A 247 23.23 -4.39 -35.84
CA ASP A 247 24.44 -3.75 -36.36
C ASP A 247 24.36 -2.22 -36.17
N LEU A 248 23.19 -1.61 -36.40
CA LEU A 248 22.97 -0.19 -36.06
C LEU A 248 23.21 0.08 -34.57
N LEU A 249 22.75 -0.81 -33.69
CA LEU A 249 23.00 -0.72 -32.24
C LEU A 249 24.48 -0.86 -31.90
N SER A 250 25.20 -1.78 -32.56
CA SER A 250 26.65 -1.95 -32.42
C SER A 250 27.41 -0.70 -32.88
N TYR A 251 27.01 -0.13 -34.02
CA TYR A 251 27.62 1.09 -34.56
C TYR A 251 27.36 2.29 -33.65
N ALA A 252 26.21 2.37 -32.98
CA ALA A 252 25.91 3.44 -32.02
C ALA A 252 26.91 3.50 -30.84
N ASP A 253 27.60 2.39 -30.54
CA ASP A 253 28.66 2.31 -29.52
C ASP A 253 30.05 2.68 -30.06
N TYR A 254 30.20 2.92 -31.36
CA TYR A 254 31.49 3.22 -31.97
C TYR A 254 31.90 4.70 -31.82
N SER A 255 33.22 4.92 -31.76
CA SER A 255 33.82 6.26 -31.85
C SER A 255 33.59 6.87 -33.24
N SER A 256 33.71 8.20 -33.39
CA SER A 256 33.46 8.87 -34.68
C SER A 256 34.41 8.37 -35.76
N SER A 257 35.67 8.10 -35.39
CA SER A 257 36.68 7.57 -36.31
C SER A 257 36.39 6.14 -36.75
N LYS A 258 35.83 5.32 -35.85
CA LYS A 258 35.43 3.95 -36.19
C LYS A 258 34.14 3.93 -37.02
N LEU A 259 33.19 4.83 -36.74
CA LEU A 259 31.95 4.99 -37.50
C LEU A 259 32.17 5.35 -38.97
N GLY A 260 33.16 6.19 -39.28
CA GLY A 260 33.46 6.57 -40.67
C GLY A 260 33.88 5.42 -41.58
N HIS A 261 34.10 4.21 -41.06
CA HIS A 261 34.31 2.99 -41.84
C HIS A 261 33.01 2.25 -42.21
N TYR A 262 31.91 2.54 -41.53
CA TYR A 262 30.64 1.83 -41.66
C TYR A 262 29.51 2.74 -42.17
N VAL A 263 29.62 4.05 -41.96
CA VAL A 263 28.60 5.03 -42.37
C VAL A 263 29.24 6.25 -43.04
N ASP A 264 28.58 6.75 -44.09
CA ASP A 264 29.06 7.89 -44.89
C ASP A 264 29.08 9.21 -44.09
N ASP A 265 28.11 9.38 -43.17
CA ASP A 265 28.03 10.54 -42.27
C ASP A 265 27.86 10.09 -40.80
N PRO A 266 28.99 9.94 -40.06
CA PRO A 266 28.98 9.61 -38.64
C PRO A 266 28.25 10.63 -37.75
N GLY A 267 28.17 11.90 -38.17
CA GLY A 267 27.50 12.96 -37.42
C GLY A 267 25.99 12.78 -37.46
N THR A 268 25.45 12.63 -38.66
CA THR A 268 24.01 12.39 -38.87
C THR A 268 23.58 11.05 -38.29
N PHE A 269 24.38 9.99 -38.44
CA PHE A 269 24.11 8.68 -37.81
C PHE A 269 23.91 8.79 -36.30
N ARG A 270 24.77 9.55 -35.61
CA ARG A 270 24.63 9.74 -34.16
C ARG A 270 23.40 10.55 -33.79
N ALA A 271 23.09 11.60 -34.56
CA ALA A 271 21.92 12.42 -34.28
C ALA A 271 20.61 11.64 -34.43
N ARG A 272 20.54 10.67 -35.36
CA ARG A 272 19.31 9.92 -35.66
C ARG A 272 19.25 8.55 -35.00
N VAL A 273 20.31 7.73 -35.06
CA VAL A 273 20.29 6.34 -34.55
C VAL A 273 20.67 6.27 -33.07
N ARG A 274 21.72 7.00 -32.63
CA ARG A 274 22.17 6.93 -31.23
C ARG A 274 21.16 7.54 -30.26
N VAL A 275 20.44 8.59 -30.66
CA VAL A 275 19.36 9.21 -29.87
C VAL A 275 18.21 8.23 -29.66
N HIS A 276 17.86 7.44 -30.68
CA HIS A 276 16.76 6.46 -30.65
C HIS A 276 17.19 5.04 -30.28
N ARG A 277 18.39 4.86 -29.71
CA ARG A 277 18.90 3.55 -29.31
C ARG A 277 17.92 2.81 -28.40
N THR A 278 17.39 3.49 -27.38
CA THR A 278 16.48 2.88 -26.41
C THR A 278 15.19 2.37 -27.06
N TYR A 279 14.70 3.07 -28.08
CA TYR A 279 13.56 2.60 -28.87
C TYR A 279 13.89 1.28 -29.60
N LEU A 280 15.00 1.26 -30.36
CA LEU A 280 15.46 0.07 -31.11
C LEU A 280 15.78 -1.14 -30.21
N ASP A 281 16.24 -0.88 -28.99
CA ASP A 281 16.58 -1.92 -28.01
C ASP A 281 15.33 -2.55 -27.37
N ARG A 282 14.26 -1.76 -27.16
CA ARG A 282 13.00 -2.22 -26.54
C ARG A 282 12.08 -3.00 -27.47
N LEU A 283 12.30 -2.96 -28.78
CA LEU A 283 11.46 -3.68 -29.74
C LEU A 283 11.60 -5.19 -29.56
N SER A 284 10.52 -5.79 -29.05
CA SER A 284 10.39 -7.23 -28.79
C SER A 284 9.19 -7.81 -29.54
N ALA A 285 9.06 -9.14 -29.53
CA ALA A 285 7.91 -9.81 -30.11
C ALA A 285 6.66 -9.79 -29.22
N ASP A 286 6.69 -9.13 -28.05
CA ASP A 286 5.62 -9.24 -27.05
C ASP A 286 4.23 -8.86 -27.61
N PRO A 287 4.07 -7.80 -28.44
CA PRO A 287 2.78 -7.46 -29.05
C PRO A 287 2.24 -8.52 -30.04
N LEU A 288 3.07 -9.48 -30.44
CA LEU A 288 2.73 -10.57 -31.37
C LEU A 288 2.35 -11.87 -30.63
N THR A 289 2.49 -11.90 -29.31
CA THR A 289 2.22 -13.08 -28.47
C THR A 289 0.82 -13.04 -27.88
N VAL A 290 0.29 -14.20 -27.53
CA VAL A 290 -1.03 -14.36 -26.90
C VAL A 290 -0.91 -14.41 -25.38
N GLY A 291 0.11 -15.08 -24.85
CA GLY A 291 0.26 -15.32 -23.42
C GLY A 291 -0.69 -16.38 -22.88
N TRP A 292 -0.43 -16.82 -21.64
CA TRP A 292 -1.23 -17.81 -20.93
C TRP A 292 -1.64 -17.30 -19.55
N PRO A 293 -2.90 -17.48 -19.12
CA PRO A 293 -4.05 -18.02 -19.86
C PRO A 293 -4.46 -17.17 -21.07
N ALA A 294 -4.94 -17.81 -22.14
CA ALA A 294 -5.35 -17.12 -23.36
C ALA A 294 -6.60 -16.23 -23.14
N PRO A 295 -6.79 -15.15 -23.94
CA PRO A 295 -7.93 -14.24 -23.80
C PRO A 295 -9.27 -14.90 -24.20
N PRO A 296 -10.43 -14.27 -23.90
CA PRO A 296 -11.75 -14.79 -24.29
C PRO A 296 -11.88 -15.11 -25.78
N ALA A 297 -12.78 -16.01 -26.16
CA ALA A 297 -12.90 -16.51 -27.54
C ALA A 297 -13.05 -15.39 -28.59
N GLY A 298 -13.82 -14.34 -28.28
CA GLY A 298 -14.01 -13.19 -29.18
C GLY A 298 -12.72 -12.41 -29.42
N GLU A 299 -11.99 -12.14 -28.35
CA GLU A 299 -10.71 -11.41 -28.38
C GLU A 299 -9.63 -12.22 -29.07
N LEU A 300 -9.47 -13.51 -28.72
CA LEU A 300 -8.47 -14.38 -29.37
C LEU A 300 -8.75 -14.53 -30.88
N ARG A 301 -10.03 -14.63 -31.29
CA ARG A 301 -10.38 -14.68 -32.72
C ARG A 301 -10.02 -13.39 -33.47
N ALA A 302 -10.24 -12.24 -32.83
CA ALA A 302 -9.90 -10.94 -33.42
C ALA A 302 -8.38 -10.78 -33.51
N LEU A 303 -7.67 -11.05 -32.41
CA LEU A 303 -6.21 -10.99 -32.35
C LEU A 303 -5.58 -11.95 -33.38
N ALA A 304 -5.99 -13.22 -33.41
CA ALA A 304 -5.44 -14.21 -34.34
C ALA A 304 -5.64 -13.82 -35.81
N ARG A 305 -6.69 -13.05 -36.16
CA ARG A 305 -6.88 -12.53 -37.53
C ARG A 305 -5.81 -11.50 -37.88
N GLU A 306 -5.49 -10.62 -36.95
CA GLU A 306 -4.42 -9.62 -37.12
C GLU A 306 -3.07 -10.31 -37.14
N LEU A 307 -2.81 -11.23 -36.22
CA LEU A 307 -1.57 -12.01 -36.16
C LEU A 307 -1.28 -12.73 -37.48
N VAL A 308 -2.27 -13.41 -38.08
CA VAL A 308 -2.09 -14.06 -39.40
C VAL A 308 -1.63 -13.07 -40.47
N SER A 309 -2.13 -11.82 -40.43
CA SER A 309 -1.81 -10.80 -41.42
C SER A 309 -0.46 -10.13 -41.18
N VAL A 310 -0.10 -9.93 -39.90
CA VAL A 310 1.15 -9.29 -39.49
C VAL A 310 2.32 -10.27 -39.59
N VAL A 311 2.16 -11.48 -39.05
CA VAL A 311 3.21 -12.52 -39.02
C VAL A 311 3.62 -12.96 -40.42
N ALA A 312 2.68 -13.03 -41.37
CA ALA A 312 2.96 -13.38 -42.76
C ALA A 312 3.91 -12.39 -43.50
N LYS A 313 4.19 -11.22 -42.91
CA LYS A 313 5.11 -10.23 -43.49
C LYS A 313 6.58 -10.57 -43.24
N PHE A 314 6.88 -11.40 -42.25
CA PHE A 314 8.27 -11.66 -41.84
C PHE A 314 8.57 -13.12 -41.49
N ALA A 315 7.57 -13.90 -41.08
CA ALA A 315 7.76 -15.29 -40.68
C ALA A 315 7.36 -16.27 -41.80
N ASP A 316 7.83 -17.51 -41.68
CA ASP A 316 7.46 -18.59 -42.59
C ASP A 316 5.98 -19.02 -42.45
N GLU A 317 5.53 -19.83 -43.41
CA GLU A 317 4.16 -20.32 -43.47
C GLU A 317 3.78 -21.22 -42.28
N GLY A 318 4.75 -21.84 -41.59
CA GLY A 318 4.54 -22.62 -40.38
C GLY A 318 4.05 -21.75 -39.23
N VAL A 319 4.72 -20.63 -38.96
CA VAL A 319 4.30 -19.68 -37.90
C VAL A 319 2.93 -19.07 -38.22
N VAL A 320 2.66 -18.78 -39.50
CA VAL A 320 1.34 -18.31 -39.95
C VAL A 320 0.28 -19.40 -39.77
N ALA A 321 0.61 -20.66 -40.03
CA ALA A 321 -0.29 -21.80 -39.80
C ALA A 321 -0.64 -21.96 -38.31
N ASP A 322 0.32 -21.72 -37.42
CA ASP A 322 0.09 -21.73 -35.97
C ASP A 322 -0.86 -20.59 -35.54
N ALA A 323 -0.70 -19.39 -36.08
CA ALA A 323 -1.67 -18.29 -35.88
C ALA A 323 -3.09 -18.67 -36.36
N ARG A 324 -3.21 -19.40 -37.48
CA ARG A 324 -4.50 -19.94 -37.94
C ARG A 324 -5.02 -21.05 -37.04
N THR A 325 -4.16 -21.83 -36.40
CA THR A 325 -4.54 -22.83 -35.38
C THR A 325 -5.18 -22.16 -34.17
N LEU A 326 -4.61 -21.06 -33.67
CA LEU A 326 -5.21 -20.28 -32.59
C LEU A 326 -6.61 -19.78 -32.92
N LYS A 327 -6.78 -19.23 -34.14
CA LYS A 327 -8.09 -18.79 -34.63
C LYS A 327 -9.12 -19.93 -34.63
N ARG A 328 -8.71 -21.15 -35.03
CA ARG A 328 -9.58 -22.34 -35.00
C ARG A 328 -9.88 -22.80 -33.58
N ALA A 329 -8.88 -22.78 -32.69
CA ALA A 329 -9.07 -23.13 -31.28
C ALA A 329 -10.11 -22.23 -30.62
N ALA A 330 -10.01 -20.91 -30.84
CA ALA A 330 -10.95 -19.91 -30.33
C ALA A 330 -12.36 -19.96 -30.95
N ALA A 331 -12.56 -20.75 -32.01
CA ALA A 331 -13.86 -20.97 -32.64
C ALA A 331 -14.55 -22.25 -32.15
N ARG A 332 -13.89 -23.04 -31.30
CA ARG A 332 -14.50 -24.25 -30.71
C ARG A 332 -15.51 -23.85 -29.64
N ASP A 333 -16.63 -24.56 -29.60
CA ASP A 333 -17.70 -24.31 -28.61
C ASP A 333 -17.26 -24.58 -27.17
N ASP A 334 -16.25 -25.44 -26.97
CA ASP A 334 -15.70 -25.76 -25.66
C ASP A 334 -14.59 -24.78 -25.20
N TYR A 335 -14.16 -23.83 -26.03
CA TYR A 335 -13.02 -22.96 -25.73
C TYR A 335 -13.21 -22.17 -24.43
N ASP A 336 -14.33 -21.45 -24.27
CA ASP A 336 -14.53 -20.62 -23.08
C ASP A 336 -14.66 -21.46 -21.80
N ARG A 337 -15.10 -22.72 -21.93
CA ARG A 337 -15.09 -23.69 -20.82
C ARG A 337 -13.66 -24.08 -20.45
N LEU A 338 -12.83 -24.46 -21.42
CA LEU A 338 -11.41 -24.78 -21.19
C LEU A 338 -10.65 -23.57 -20.64
N ARG A 339 -10.94 -22.37 -21.14
CA ARG A 339 -10.34 -21.13 -20.65
C ARG A 339 -10.67 -20.88 -19.17
N ARG A 340 -11.91 -21.11 -18.73
CA ARG A 340 -12.27 -20.93 -17.30
C ARG A 340 -11.44 -21.84 -16.39
N VAL A 341 -11.24 -23.09 -16.80
CA VAL A 341 -10.34 -24.02 -16.07
C VAL A 341 -8.91 -23.49 -16.08
N ALA A 342 -8.39 -23.08 -17.25
CA ALA A 342 -7.04 -22.54 -17.37
C ALA A 342 -6.79 -21.28 -16.52
N VAL A 343 -7.78 -20.39 -16.41
CA VAL A 343 -7.72 -19.19 -15.56
C VAL A 343 -7.70 -19.59 -14.10
N ALA A 344 -8.61 -20.47 -13.67
CA ALA A 344 -8.61 -20.94 -12.28
C ALA A 344 -7.32 -21.69 -11.92
N GLU A 345 -6.75 -22.50 -12.81
CA GLU A 345 -5.44 -23.14 -12.58
C GLU A 345 -4.27 -22.16 -12.44
N ALA A 346 -4.32 -21.02 -13.13
CA ALA A 346 -3.27 -20.01 -13.09
C ALA A 346 -3.42 -19.08 -11.88
N ASP A 347 -4.67 -18.77 -11.50
CA ASP A 347 -4.98 -17.78 -10.48
C ASP A 347 -5.15 -18.41 -9.08
N LEU A 348 -5.44 -19.71 -8.99
CA LEU A 348 -5.50 -20.44 -7.71
C LEU A 348 -4.16 -21.10 -7.39
N THR A 349 -3.63 -20.77 -6.22
CA THR A 349 -2.49 -21.46 -5.64
C THR A 349 -2.85 -22.87 -5.16
N ASP A 350 -1.85 -23.74 -4.98
CA ASP A 350 -2.03 -25.08 -4.42
C ASP A 350 -2.64 -25.06 -3.00
N GLU A 351 -2.35 -24.03 -2.23
CA GLU A 351 -2.93 -23.83 -0.89
C GLU A 351 -4.42 -23.47 -1.00
N GLU A 352 -4.78 -22.51 -1.87
CA GLU A 352 -6.17 -22.12 -2.07
C GLU A 352 -7.01 -23.28 -2.58
N ARG A 353 -6.48 -24.11 -3.50
CA ARG A 353 -7.16 -25.33 -3.96
C ARG A 353 -7.46 -26.29 -2.81
N ARG A 354 -6.46 -26.58 -1.96
CA ARG A 354 -6.66 -27.42 -0.77
C ARG A 354 -7.65 -26.81 0.23
N LYS A 355 -7.65 -25.49 0.37
CA LYS A 355 -8.60 -24.79 1.25
C LYS A 355 -10.03 -24.77 0.68
N LEU A 356 -10.19 -24.68 -0.63
CA LEU A 356 -11.49 -24.84 -1.31
C LEU A 356 -12.05 -26.24 -1.07
N GLU A 357 -11.22 -27.28 -1.29
CA GLU A 357 -11.61 -28.69 -1.06
C GLU A 357 -12.03 -28.97 0.38
N SER A 358 -11.37 -28.31 1.36
CA SER A 358 -11.68 -28.48 2.78
C SER A 358 -12.78 -27.56 3.31
N GLY A 359 -13.29 -26.62 2.50
CA GLY A 359 -14.27 -25.61 2.94
C GLY A 359 -13.68 -24.43 3.73
N ALA A 360 -12.37 -24.44 4.00
CA ALA A 360 -11.70 -23.44 4.82
C ALA A 360 -11.80 -22.00 4.27
N ILE A 361 -11.88 -21.82 2.94
CA ILE A 361 -12.08 -20.48 2.35
C ILE A 361 -13.43 -19.88 2.76
N ALA A 362 -14.49 -20.70 2.79
CA ALA A 362 -15.82 -20.25 3.20
C ALA A 362 -15.84 -19.90 4.70
N ASP A 363 -15.23 -20.74 5.54
CA ASP A 363 -15.11 -20.48 6.97
C ASP A 363 -14.30 -19.19 7.25
N GLU A 364 -13.18 -18.98 6.52
CA GLU A 364 -12.38 -17.75 6.63
C GLU A 364 -13.17 -16.50 6.21
N LEU A 365 -13.98 -16.61 5.15
CA LEU A 365 -14.84 -15.53 4.68
C LEU A 365 -15.93 -15.18 5.71
N GLU A 366 -16.60 -16.17 6.28
CA GLU A 366 -17.60 -15.96 7.33
C GLU A 366 -16.98 -15.33 8.58
N ALA A 367 -15.82 -15.82 9.01
CA ALA A 367 -15.10 -15.27 10.15
C ALA A 367 -14.71 -13.79 9.92
N ALA A 368 -14.18 -13.47 8.74
CA ALA A 368 -13.80 -12.10 8.38
C ALA A 368 -15.02 -11.16 8.34
N ARG A 369 -16.14 -11.61 7.75
CA ARG A 369 -17.40 -10.84 7.72
C ARG A 369 -17.94 -10.59 9.13
N ALA A 370 -17.93 -11.61 9.99
CA ALA A 370 -18.39 -11.48 11.37
C ALA A 370 -17.50 -10.54 12.19
N GLU A 371 -16.18 -10.59 12.02
CA GLU A 371 -15.26 -9.66 12.70
C GLU A 371 -15.47 -8.23 12.25
N ARG A 372 -15.59 -8.01 10.93
CA ARG A 372 -15.85 -6.70 10.35
C ARG A 372 -17.15 -6.10 10.86
N GLU A 373 -18.21 -6.91 10.96
CA GLU A 373 -19.49 -6.45 11.50
C GLU A 373 -19.36 -6.02 12.96
N ARG A 374 -18.69 -6.84 13.80
CA ARG A 374 -18.43 -6.47 15.21
C ARG A 374 -17.67 -5.15 15.34
N LEU A 375 -16.70 -4.88 14.45
CA LEU A 375 -15.95 -3.63 14.46
C LEU A 375 -16.80 -2.44 14.01
N ARG A 376 -17.66 -2.63 13.01
CA ARG A 376 -18.61 -1.59 12.56
C ARG A 376 -19.64 -1.27 13.63
N GLU A 377 -20.19 -2.28 14.28
CA GLU A 377 -21.06 -2.11 15.45
C GLU A 377 -20.33 -1.33 16.56
N ALA A 378 -19.10 -1.74 16.88
CA ALA A 378 -18.30 -1.05 17.90
C ALA A 378 -18.01 0.40 17.52
N LEU A 379 -17.79 0.72 16.25
CA LEU A 379 -17.61 2.11 15.80
C LEU A 379 -18.93 2.90 15.87
N ALA A 380 -20.04 2.31 15.45
CA ALA A 380 -21.37 2.95 15.43
C ALA A 380 -21.90 3.27 16.83
N ASP A 381 -21.56 2.48 17.85
CA ASP A 381 -21.90 2.74 19.26
C ASP A 381 -21.29 4.05 19.83
N ALA A 382 -20.57 4.87 19.03
CA ALA A 382 -20.11 6.22 19.41
C ALA A 382 -21.09 7.36 19.11
N ASP A 383 -22.06 7.14 18.22
CA ASP A 383 -23.09 8.12 17.87
C ASP A 383 -24.32 7.97 18.78
#